data_AF-A0AAW1JQF8-F1
#
_entry.id   AF-A0AAW1JQF8-F1
#
_cell.length_a   1.000
_cell.length_b   1.000
_cell.length_c   1.000
_cell.angle_alpha   90.00
_cell.angle_beta   90.00
_cell.angle_gamma   90.00
#
_symmetry.space_group_name_H-M   'P 1'
#
loop_
_entity.id
_entity.type
_entity.pdbx_description
1 polymer ?
#
loop_
_entity_poly.entity_id
_entity_poly.type
_entity_poly.pdbx_seq_one_letter_code
_entity_poly.pdbx_strand_id
1 'polypeptide(L)'
;MVEPYKTLLQAVHGSYNQSYYNWWVFVDRCEWIITFKSGSRQRRRQRQQQLQQCRSTSFGPPPPPPPTWSAIVASTSHLPPPAQPPSSSPAPAPAPAPAPAPTPPPPPAQLPAPITFYRAAMIWPPAFCQVVSCVTRGPEYAFRMHGLWPADVFGRSRQNCRGTAYDKSQISPRRRKTKKCWIGFSMSNDELWEEQWIKHGRCSPLTQKIYFRKGHSVCDALSRDLMDALSSRGILRRQDYAILRYYDAIYDYLNVYPEIMCKTAGKMLLYEIRICYSLSFHRINCTQRKISPDCFSSLVRFE
;
A
#
# COMPACT_ATOMS: atom_id res chain seq x y z
N MET A 1 9.57 51.39 2.75
CA MET A 1 8.20 51.31 2.18
C MET A 1 7.61 49.99 2.63
N VAL A 2 6.45 50.08 3.29
CA VAL A 2 5.82 49.06 4.12
C VAL A 2 4.45 48.76 3.50
N GLU A 3 4.04 47.48 3.58
CA GLU A 3 2.66 46.97 3.61
C GLU A 3 1.88 46.60 2.31
N PRO A 4 0.79 45.77 2.41
CA PRO A 4 0.75 44.43 1.79
C PRO A 4 -0.54 44.16 0.98
N TYR A 5 -0.69 42.96 0.39
CA TYR A 5 -2.00 42.47 -0.05
C TYR A 5 -2.33 41.07 0.49
N LYS A 6 -3.57 41.00 0.99
CA LYS A 6 -4.27 39.92 1.67
C LYS A 6 -4.78 38.83 0.72
N THR A 7 -4.76 37.60 1.22
CA THR A 7 -5.79 36.54 1.21
C THR A 7 -6.75 36.41 0.01
N LEU A 8 -6.82 35.20 -0.57
CA LEU A 8 -8.10 34.49 -0.79
C LEU A 8 -7.87 32.96 -0.94
N LEU A 9 -8.28 32.19 0.07
CA LEU A 9 -8.55 30.75 -0.03
C LEU A 9 -10.03 30.61 -0.39
N GLN A 10 -10.34 30.03 -1.54
CA GLN A 10 -11.68 29.52 -1.82
C GLN A 10 -11.69 28.01 -1.63
N ALA A 11 -12.51 27.59 -0.67
CA ALA A 11 -12.88 26.20 -0.45
C ALA A 11 -13.81 25.72 -1.56
N VAL A 12 -13.51 24.56 -2.16
CA VAL A 12 -14.50 23.77 -2.89
C VAL A 12 -14.79 22.53 -2.08
N HIS A 13 -15.95 22.53 -1.42
CA HIS A 13 -16.55 21.35 -0.82
C HIS A 13 -17.05 20.42 -1.94
N GLY A 14 -16.58 19.18 -1.94
CA GLY A 14 -17.14 18.09 -2.73
C GLY A 14 -17.39 16.89 -1.82
N SER A 15 -18.66 16.59 -1.58
CA SER A 15 -19.15 15.50 -0.72
C SER A 15 -18.73 14.12 -1.23
N TYR A 16 -18.14 13.29 -0.37
CA TYR A 16 -18.07 11.86 -0.60
C TYR A 16 -19.01 11.12 0.35
N ASN A 17 -19.89 10.33 -0.27
CA ASN A 17 -20.91 9.52 0.37
C ASN A 17 -20.28 8.30 1.07
N GLN A 18 -20.88 7.95 2.18
CA GLN A 18 -20.39 7.09 3.24
C GLN A 18 -20.76 5.62 2.98
N SER A 19 -19.84 4.66 3.16
CA SER A 19 -20.16 3.32 3.71
C SER A 19 -18.97 2.35 3.84
N TYR A 20 -18.76 1.91 5.10
CA TYR A 20 -18.12 0.68 5.62
C TYR A 20 -16.62 0.40 5.38
N TYR A 21 -15.75 0.75 6.34
CA TYR A 21 -15.32 -0.11 7.47
C TYR A 21 -14.34 0.69 8.37
N ASN A 22 -14.53 0.58 9.69
CA ASN A 22 -13.80 1.32 10.73
C ASN A 22 -12.33 0.89 10.86
N TRP A 23 -11.40 1.83 10.70
CA TRP A 23 -10.12 1.88 11.41
C TRP A 23 -9.80 3.34 11.73
N TRP A 24 -9.74 3.69 13.02
CA TRP A 24 -9.25 4.99 13.47
C TRP A 24 -7.72 4.98 13.44
N VAL A 25 -7.11 5.70 12.49
CA VAL A 25 -5.75 6.21 12.66
C VAL A 25 -5.91 7.70 13.00
N PHE A 26 -5.70 8.04 14.26
CA PHE A 26 -5.51 9.45 14.63
C PHE A 26 -4.14 9.88 14.10
N VAL A 27 -4.13 10.58 12.96
CA VAL A 27 -2.98 11.37 12.54
C VAL A 27 -3.09 12.70 13.27
N ASP A 28 -2.31 12.87 14.33
CA ASP A 28 -2.17 14.16 14.99
C ASP A 28 -1.51 15.14 14.00
N ARG A 29 -2.10 16.32 13.84
CA ARG A 29 -1.77 17.31 12.81
C ARG A 29 -0.55 18.14 13.21
N CYS A 30 0.61 17.52 13.34
CA CYS A 30 1.87 18.24 13.58
C CYS A 30 3.08 17.55 12.96
N GLU A 31 3.21 17.56 11.62
CA GLU A 31 4.52 17.40 10.99
C GLU A 31 4.67 18.36 9.79
N TRP A 32 5.17 19.55 10.07
CA TRP A 32 6.01 20.28 9.11
C TRP A 32 7.46 20.01 9.49
N ILE A 33 8.20 19.29 8.63
CA ILE A 33 9.66 19.19 8.75
C ILE A 33 10.23 20.52 8.28
N ILE A 34 10.68 21.36 9.21
CA ILE A 34 11.54 22.51 8.89
C ILE A 34 12.98 22.11 9.20
N THR A 35 13.82 22.05 8.17
CA THR A 35 15.26 21.87 8.32
C THR A 35 15.91 23.22 8.65
N PHE A 36 16.77 23.26 9.68
CA PHE A 36 17.57 24.45 9.99
C PHE A 36 19.06 24.08 10.17
N LYS A 37 19.94 24.84 9.50
CA LYS A 37 21.39 24.82 9.75
C LYS A 37 21.71 25.42 11.13
N SER A 38 22.77 24.89 11.75
CA SER A 38 23.13 25.06 13.16
C SER A 38 23.31 26.52 13.64
N GLY A 39 22.83 26.79 14.87
CA GLY A 39 23.44 27.78 15.78
C GLY A 39 22.54 28.95 16.24
N SER A 40 22.10 28.92 17.51
CA SER A 40 22.03 30.06 18.47
C SER A 40 20.99 29.83 19.58
N ARG A 41 21.30 30.27 20.82
CA ARG A 41 20.47 30.08 22.05
C ARG A 41 19.08 30.72 21.98
N GLN A 42 18.87 31.68 21.09
CA GLN A 42 17.57 32.34 20.87
C GLN A 42 16.49 31.37 20.35
N ARG A 43 16.90 30.27 19.69
CA ARG A 43 16.01 29.25 19.12
C ARG A 43 15.44 28.27 20.15
N ARG A 44 16.07 28.10 21.32
CA ARG A 44 15.53 27.26 22.41
C ARG A 44 14.27 27.87 23.04
N ARG A 45 14.18 29.21 23.12
CA ARG A 45 13.00 29.92 23.64
C ARG A 45 11.80 29.81 22.69
N GLN A 46 12.01 29.93 21.37
CA GLN A 46 10.94 29.72 20.38
C GLN A 46 10.43 28.28 20.36
N ARG A 47 11.32 27.28 20.51
CA ARG A 47 10.94 25.87 20.66
C ARG A 47 10.05 25.63 21.89
N GLN A 48 10.35 26.28 23.03
CA GLN A 48 9.53 26.12 24.25
C GLN A 48 8.17 26.83 24.14
N GLN A 49 8.10 28.00 23.50
CA GLN A 49 6.82 28.69 23.27
C GLN A 49 5.90 27.93 22.30
N GLN A 50 6.43 27.34 21.22
CA GLN A 50 5.63 26.55 20.30
C GLN A 50 5.18 25.20 20.89
N LEU A 51 6.02 24.54 21.71
CA LEU A 51 5.62 23.32 22.43
C LEU A 51 4.56 23.59 23.52
N GLN A 52 4.51 24.80 24.09
CA GLN A 52 3.43 25.21 24.99
C GLN A 52 2.11 25.43 24.26
N GLN A 53 2.13 25.98 23.04
CA GLN A 53 0.92 26.13 22.20
C GLN A 53 0.33 24.78 21.75
N CYS A 54 1.17 23.78 21.46
CA CYS A 54 0.68 22.42 21.15
C CYS A 54 0.13 21.68 22.37
N ARG A 55 0.49 22.09 23.60
CA ARG A 55 -0.02 21.50 24.84
C ARG A 55 -1.28 22.17 25.38
N SER A 56 -1.71 23.32 24.84
CA SER A 56 -2.85 24.08 25.35
C SER A 56 -4.19 23.81 24.66
N THR A 57 -4.26 22.93 23.66
CA THR A 57 -5.55 22.47 23.12
C THR A 57 -6.03 21.23 23.87
N SER A 58 -6.24 21.40 25.18
CA SER A 58 -7.06 20.51 26.00
C SER A 58 -8.52 20.74 25.62
N PHE A 59 -9.24 19.66 25.33
CA PHE A 59 -10.67 19.66 25.13
C PHE A 59 -11.39 20.37 26.30
N GLY A 60 -12.38 21.21 25.98
CA GLY A 60 -13.33 21.71 26.98
C GLY A 60 -14.12 20.56 27.61
N PRO A 61 -14.76 20.79 28.78
CA PRO A 61 -15.51 19.75 29.47
C PRO A 61 -16.65 19.22 28.57
N PRO A 62 -17.05 17.95 28.75
CA PRO A 62 -18.12 17.34 27.95
C PRO A 62 -19.44 18.13 28.09
N PRO A 63 -20.31 18.12 27.06
CA PRO A 63 -21.59 18.81 27.13
C PRO A 63 -22.47 18.19 28.23
N PRO A 64 -23.31 19.01 28.91
CA PRO A 64 -24.23 18.51 29.93
C PRO A 64 -25.30 17.59 29.32
N PRO A 65 -25.89 16.68 30.12
CA PRO A 65 -26.99 15.82 29.67
C PRO A 65 -28.23 16.65 29.30
N PRO A 66 -29.11 16.12 28.40
CA PRO A 66 -30.35 16.82 28.03
C PRO A 66 -31.26 16.98 29.26
N PRO A 67 -32.08 18.06 29.31
CA PRO A 67 -32.94 18.33 30.46
C PRO A 67 -34.01 17.25 30.61
N THR A 68 -34.11 16.72 31.82
CA THR A 68 -35.27 15.94 32.27
C THR A 68 -36.47 16.86 32.36
N TRP A 69 -37.56 16.53 31.67
CA TRP A 69 -38.84 17.20 31.88
C TRP A 69 -39.39 16.79 33.24
N SER A 70 -39.14 17.61 34.26
CA SER A 70 -39.87 17.57 35.52
C SER A 70 -41.23 18.22 35.33
N ALA A 71 -42.26 17.50 35.76
CA ALA A 71 -43.66 17.87 35.67
C ALA A 71 -43.96 19.22 36.30
N ILE A 72 -44.67 20.08 35.56
CA ILE A 72 -45.38 21.21 36.13
C ILE A 72 -46.68 20.66 36.72
N VAL A 73 -46.80 20.79 38.04
CA VAL A 73 -48.03 20.55 38.80
C VAL A 73 -48.92 21.76 38.59
N ALA A 74 -50.00 21.60 37.83
CA ALA A 74 -51.06 22.60 37.75
C ALA A 74 -52.21 22.20 38.68
N SER A 75 -52.60 23.14 39.55
CA SER A 75 -53.67 23.02 40.54
C SER A 75 -55.01 22.72 39.89
N THR A 76 -55.63 21.62 40.30
CA THR A 76 -57.01 21.26 39.95
C THR A 76 -57.99 21.83 40.97
N SER A 77 -58.78 22.82 40.55
CA SER A 77 -60.08 23.13 41.15
C SER A 77 -61.11 22.07 40.73
N HIS A 78 -61.88 21.60 41.72
CA HIS A 78 -62.85 20.51 41.60
C HIS A 78 -63.95 20.77 40.56
N LEU A 79 -64.12 19.83 39.63
CA LEU A 79 -65.31 19.64 38.81
C LEU A 79 -65.79 18.17 38.95
N PRO A 80 -67.10 17.91 38.90
CA PRO A 80 -67.69 16.59 39.17
C PRO A 80 -67.42 15.59 38.04
N PRO A 81 -67.48 14.27 38.32
CA PRO A 81 -67.06 13.23 37.38
C PRO A 81 -68.05 13.08 36.21
N PRO A 82 -67.57 13.06 34.95
CA PRO A 82 -68.38 12.60 33.82
C PRO A 82 -68.41 11.06 33.77
N ALA A 83 -69.55 10.53 33.35
CA ALA A 83 -69.88 9.11 33.25
C ALA A 83 -68.91 8.31 32.36
N GLN A 84 -68.73 7.02 32.67
CA GLN A 84 -67.89 6.11 31.88
C GLN A 84 -68.46 5.88 30.47
N PRO A 85 -67.64 6.01 29.41
CA PRO A 85 -68.01 5.54 28.07
C PRO A 85 -67.86 4.01 27.96
N PRO A 86 -68.62 3.35 27.07
CA PRO A 86 -68.62 1.90 26.92
C PRO A 86 -67.33 1.37 26.29
N SER A 87 -67.02 0.12 26.63
CA SER A 87 -65.92 -0.71 26.12
C SER A 87 -65.76 -0.65 24.60
N SER A 88 -64.61 -0.16 24.12
CA SER A 88 -64.23 -0.18 22.70
C SER A 88 -63.68 -1.55 22.30
N SER A 89 -64.25 -2.14 21.25
CA SER A 89 -63.76 -3.37 20.61
C SER A 89 -62.30 -3.27 20.13
N PRO A 90 -61.55 -4.38 20.05
CA PRO A 90 -60.14 -4.35 19.64
C PRO A 90 -60.00 -3.98 18.15
N ALA A 91 -59.00 -3.16 17.85
CA ALA A 91 -58.64 -2.76 16.48
C ALA A 91 -58.11 -3.94 15.65
N PRO A 92 -58.39 -4.01 14.34
CA PRO A 92 -57.86 -5.05 13.47
C PRO A 92 -56.33 -4.90 13.30
N ALA A 93 -55.63 -6.04 13.21
CA ALA A 93 -54.18 -6.09 13.07
C ALA A 93 -53.68 -5.38 11.79
N PRO A 94 -52.49 -4.75 11.83
CA PRO A 94 -51.92 -4.06 10.67
C PRO A 94 -51.59 -5.04 9.54
N ALA A 95 -51.87 -4.63 8.30
CA ALA A 95 -51.55 -5.41 7.11
C ALA A 95 -50.03 -5.62 6.98
N PRO A 96 -49.57 -6.77 6.45
CA PRO A 96 -48.16 -7.05 6.24
C PRO A 96 -47.53 -6.05 5.26
N ALA A 97 -46.32 -5.59 5.59
CA ALA A 97 -45.57 -4.67 4.76
C ALA A 97 -45.29 -5.28 3.37
N PRO A 98 -45.29 -4.46 2.29
CA PRO A 98 -44.97 -4.93 0.95
C PRO A 98 -43.53 -5.47 0.89
N ALA A 99 -43.33 -6.53 0.12
CA ALA A 99 -42.03 -7.16 -0.07
C ALA A 99 -41.00 -6.14 -0.62
N PRO A 100 -39.72 -6.23 -0.21
CA PRO A 100 -38.68 -5.34 -0.72
C PRO A 100 -38.52 -5.52 -2.23
N ALA A 101 -38.38 -4.40 -2.94
CA ALA A 101 -38.15 -4.39 -4.38
C ALA A 101 -36.87 -5.17 -4.75
N PRO A 102 -36.84 -5.85 -5.91
CA PRO A 102 -35.64 -6.55 -6.37
C PRO A 102 -34.47 -5.57 -6.52
N THR A 103 -33.28 -6.01 -6.09
CA THR A 103 -32.06 -5.22 -6.23
C THR A 103 -31.72 -4.99 -7.70
N PRO A 104 -31.22 -3.79 -8.07
CA PRO A 104 -30.81 -3.52 -9.44
C PRO A 104 -29.63 -4.44 -9.84
N PRO A 105 -29.52 -4.81 -11.13
CA PRO A 105 -28.41 -5.61 -11.60
C PRO A 105 -27.07 -4.88 -11.40
N PRO A 106 -25.96 -5.62 -11.18
CA PRO A 106 -24.65 -5.00 -11.03
C PRO A 106 -24.26 -4.23 -12.31
N PRO A 107 -23.49 -3.13 -12.19
CA PRO A 107 -23.01 -2.40 -13.34
C PRO A 107 -22.24 -3.30 -14.31
N PRO A 108 -22.23 -3.00 -15.62
CA PRO A 108 -21.41 -3.73 -16.58
C PRO A 108 -19.95 -3.78 -16.13
N ALA A 109 -19.33 -4.96 -16.21
CA ALA A 109 -17.92 -5.13 -15.89
C ALA A 109 -17.08 -4.17 -16.75
N GLN A 110 -16.39 -3.23 -16.10
CA GLN A 110 -15.48 -2.31 -16.79
C GLN A 110 -14.37 -3.11 -17.48
N LEU A 111 -14.07 -2.76 -18.73
CA LEU A 111 -12.93 -3.34 -19.44
C LEU A 111 -11.65 -3.17 -18.62
N PRO A 112 -10.76 -4.19 -18.58
CA PRO A 112 -9.51 -4.07 -17.85
C PRO A 112 -8.67 -2.93 -18.44
N ALA A 113 -8.28 -1.98 -17.59
CA ALA A 113 -7.40 -0.87 -17.97
C ALA A 113 -6.12 -1.36 -18.68
N PRO A 114 -5.60 -0.64 -19.68
CA PRO A 114 -4.39 -1.02 -20.39
C PRO A 114 -3.18 -1.09 -19.45
N ILE A 115 -2.19 -1.88 -19.84
CA ILE A 115 -0.89 -1.90 -19.16
C ILE A 115 -0.15 -0.61 -19.47
N THR A 116 0.45 0.00 -18.45
CA THR A 116 1.20 1.24 -18.58
C THR A 116 2.66 1.11 -18.17
N PHE A 117 3.02 0.07 -17.41
CA PHE A 117 4.40 -0.18 -16.99
C PHE A 117 4.64 -1.66 -16.62
N TYR A 118 5.90 -2.00 -16.37
CA TYR A 118 6.32 -3.27 -15.79
C TYR A 118 6.84 -3.07 -14.37
N ARG A 119 6.54 -4.03 -13.51
CA ARG A 119 7.11 -4.14 -12.18
C ARG A 119 8.12 -5.28 -12.15
N ALA A 120 9.40 -4.97 -11.98
CA ALA A 120 10.45 -5.97 -11.81
C ALA A 120 10.54 -6.36 -10.33
N ALA A 121 10.12 -7.56 -10.00
CA ALA A 121 10.19 -8.13 -8.66
C ALA A 121 11.51 -8.87 -8.46
N MET A 122 12.34 -8.35 -7.57
CA MET A 122 13.69 -8.84 -7.28
C MET A 122 13.70 -9.45 -5.88
N ILE A 123 13.81 -10.77 -5.80
CA ILE A 123 13.77 -11.53 -4.56
C ILE A 123 15.16 -11.64 -3.94
N TRP A 124 15.22 -11.63 -2.60
CA TRP A 124 16.44 -11.87 -1.83
C TRP A 124 16.55 -13.37 -1.50
N PRO A 125 17.45 -14.14 -2.14
CA PRO A 125 17.45 -15.60 -2.00
C PRO A 125 17.67 -16.10 -0.56
N PRO A 126 18.59 -15.54 0.24
CA PRO A 126 18.74 -15.96 1.65
C PRO A 126 17.45 -15.83 2.47
N ALA A 127 16.68 -14.76 2.30
CA ALA A 127 15.39 -14.62 2.99
C ALA A 127 14.32 -15.55 2.41
N PHE A 128 14.27 -15.70 1.08
CA PHE A 128 13.36 -16.63 0.43
C PHE A 128 13.54 -18.06 0.95
N CYS A 129 14.77 -18.54 1.01
CA CYS A 129 15.08 -19.91 1.42
C CYS A 129 14.94 -20.17 2.93
N GLN A 130 14.73 -19.14 3.75
CA GLN A 130 14.32 -19.32 5.15
C GLN A 130 12.80 -19.52 5.30
N VAL A 131 12.02 -19.01 4.35
CA VAL A 131 10.55 -19.09 4.35
C VAL A 131 10.05 -20.27 3.51
N VAL A 132 10.79 -20.62 2.45
CA VAL A 132 10.44 -21.65 1.47
C VAL A 132 11.59 -22.65 1.35
N SER A 133 11.28 -23.94 1.30
CA SER A 133 12.28 -24.99 1.06
C SER A 133 12.91 -24.83 -0.33
N CYS A 134 14.22 -24.64 -0.37
CA CYS A 134 14.99 -24.50 -1.61
C CYS A 134 15.69 -25.81 -2.00
N VAL A 135 15.72 -26.11 -3.30
CA VAL A 135 16.31 -27.34 -3.87
C VAL A 135 17.72 -27.11 -4.43
N THR A 136 18.09 -25.87 -4.74
CA THR A 136 19.38 -25.51 -5.34
C THR A 136 20.44 -25.14 -4.29
N ARG A 137 21.70 -25.54 -4.54
CA ARG A 137 22.84 -25.30 -3.64
C ARG A 137 23.41 -23.89 -3.80
N GLY A 138 23.29 -23.10 -2.75
CA GLY A 138 24.13 -21.93 -2.47
C GLY A 138 23.32 -20.63 -2.32
N PRO A 139 23.50 -19.87 -1.23
CA PRO A 139 22.91 -18.54 -1.14
C PRO A 139 23.58 -17.66 -2.17
N GLU A 140 22.91 -17.41 -3.29
CA GLU A 140 23.31 -16.32 -4.16
C GLU A 140 23.08 -15.03 -3.39
N TYR A 141 24.17 -14.41 -2.91
CA TYR A 141 24.14 -13.15 -2.15
C TYR A 141 23.93 -11.95 -3.06
N ALA A 142 22.98 -12.05 -3.96
CA ALA A 142 22.56 -10.98 -4.84
C ALA A 142 21.10 -11.19 -5.21
N PHE A 143 20.36 -10.09 -5.38
CA PHE A 143 18.95 -10.16 -5.74
C PHE A 143 18.75 -10.87 -7.07
N ARG A 144 17.64 -11.62 -7.21
CA ARG A 144 17.30 -12.36 -8.42
C ARG A 144 15.89 -12.06 -8.88
N MET A 145 15.64 -12.21 -10.17
CA MET A 145 14.31 -11.99 -10.72
C MET A 145 13.38 -13.07 -10.20
N HIS A 146 12.32 -12.63 -9.51
CA HIS A 146 11.12 -13.43 -9.32
C HIS A 146 10.24 -13.31 -10.56
N GLY A 147 9.93 -12.07 -10.98
CA GLY A 147 9.21 -11.85 -12.23
C GLY A 147 9.09 -10.40 -12.69
N LEU A 148 8.72 -10.25 -13.96
CA LEU A 148 8.51 -8.97 -14.62
C LEU A 148 7.01 -8.78 -14.92
N TRP A 149 6.30 -8.08 -14.05
CA TRP A 149 4.84 -8.10 -14.06
C TRP A 149 4.28 -6.86 -14.74
N PRO A 150 3.53 -7.00 -15.86
CA PRO A 150 2.82 -5.87 -16.45
C PRO A 150 1.78 -5.34 -15.48
N ALA A 151 1.67 -4.02 -15.34
CA ALA A 151 0.72 -3.38 -14.43
C ALA A 151 -0.03 -2.22 -15.11
N ASP A 152 -1.23 -1.94 -14.62
CA ASP A 152 -2.05 -0.81 -15.07
C ASP A 152 -1.72 0.48 -14.30
N VAL A 153 -2.33 1.59 -14.72
CA VAL A 153 -2.14 2.92 -14.13
C VAL A 153 -2.47 3.01 -12.63
N PHE A 154 -3.24 2.05 -12.10
CA PHE A 154 -3.57 1.97 -10.67
C PHE A 154 -2.56 1.12 -9.89
N GLY A 155 -1.54 0.59 -10.55
CA GLY A 155 -0.54 -0.29 -9.95
C GLY A 155 -0.95 -1.74 -9.83
N ARG A 156 -2.10 -2.14 -10.41
CA ARG A 156 -2.56 -3.52 -10.36
C ARG A 156 -1.82 -4.34 -11.41
N SER A 157 -1.11 -5.38 -10.97
CA SER A 157 -0.48 -6.33 -11.91
C SER A 157 -1.55 -7.06 -12.70
N ARG A 158 -1.42 -7.08 -14.02
CA ARG A 158 -2.22 -7.93 -14.91
C ARG A 158 -1.77 -9.37 -14.78
N GLN A 159 -2.76 -10.26 -14.71
CA GLN A 159 -2.54 -11.68 -14.46
C GLN A 159 -3.51 -12.52 -15.28
N ASN A 160 -3.10 -13.74 -15.61
CA ASN A 160 -3.94 -14.78 -16.21
C ASN A 160 -4.62 -14.37 -17.52
N CYS A 161 -3.97 -13.53 -18.33
CA CYS A 161 -4.49 -13.12 -19.63
C CYS A 161 -4.45 -14.30 -20.63
N ARG A 162 -5.41 -14.32 -21.56
CA ARG A 162 -5.36 -15.21 -22.72
C ARG A 162 -4.12 -14.87 -23.56
N GLY A 163 -3.41 -15.88 -24.06
CA GLY A 163 -2.20 -15.71 -24.85
C GLY A 163 -1.56 -17.05 -25.20
N THR A 164 -0.41 -17.02 -25.88
CA THR A 164 0.28 -18.23 -26.34
C THR A 164 0.76 -19.10 -25.18
N ALA A 165 0.81 -20.41 -25.39
CA ALA A 165 1.41 -21.34 -24.44
C ALA A 165 2.88 -21.01 -24.15
N TYR A 166 3.40 -21.57 -23.06
CA TYR A 166 4.83 -21.53 -22.78
C TYR A 166 5.59 -22.35 -23.84
N ASP A 167 6.67 -21.81 -24.40
CA ASP A 167 7.50 -22.51 -25.38
C ASP A 167 8.97 -22.32 -24.99
N LYS A 168 9.49 -23.29 -24.25
CA LYS A 168 10.88 -23.35 -23.80
C LYS A 168 11.91 -23.07 -24.91
N SER A 169 11.60 -23.39 -26.17
CA SER A 169 12.52 -23.14 -27.29
C SER A 169 12.72 -21.65 -27.59
N GLN A 170 11.77 -20.79 -27.22
CA GLN A 170 11.84 -19.34 -27.40
C GLN A 170 12.78 -18.66 -26.39
N ILE A 171 13.14 -19.36 -25.32
CA ILE A 171 14.05 -18.87 -24.29
C ILE A 171 15.46 -19.27 -24.70
N SER A 172 16.11 -18.34 -25.41
CA SER A 172 17.36 -18.52 -26.16
C SER A 172 18.39 -19.47 -25.52
N PRO A 173 18.98 -20.40 -26.31
CA PRO A 173 20.09 -21.27 -25.89
C PRO A 173 21.41 -20.57 -25.56
N ARG A 174 21.54 -19.23 -25.64
CA ARG A 174 22.75 -18.51 -25.17
C ARG A 174 22.79 -18.49 -23.62
N ARG A 175 23.04 -19.69 -23.09
CA ARG A 175 22.54 -20.29 -21.83
C ARG A 175 23.38 -20.10 -20.58
N ARG A 176 24.47 -19.31 -20.58
CA ARG A 176 25.31 -19.18 -19.35
C ARG A 176 25.11 -17.90 -18.55
N LYS A 177 24.70 -16.80 -19.17
CA LYS A 177 24.44 -15.53 -18.46
C LYS A 177 22.96 -15.39 -18.05
N THR A 178 22.03 -15.69 -18.97
CA THR A 178 20.59 -15.60 -18.72
C THR A 178 20.11 -16.50 -17.57
N LYS A 179 20.65 -17.72 -17.47
CA LYS A 179 20.30 -18.65 -16.39
C LYS A 179 20.65 -18.17 -14.98
N LYS A 180 21.56 -17.20 -14.84
CA LYS A 180 22.09 -16.83 -13.52
C LYS A 180 21.21 -15.83 -12.77
N CYS A 181 20.41 -15.03 -13.47
CA CYS A 181 19.69 -13.95 -12.81
C CYS A 181 18.19 -14.25 -12.56
N TRP A 182 17.58 -15.14 -13.35
CA TRP A 182 16.19 -15.57 -13.16
C TRP A 182 16.15 -17.06 -12.82
N ILE A 183 16.38 -17.37 -11.55
CA ILE A 183 16.60 -18.73 -11.05
C ILE A 183 15.39 -19.21 -10.26
N GLY A 184 14.99 -20.46 -10.49
CA GLY A 184 14.09 -21.20 -9.62
C GLY A 184 14.83 -21.72 -8.40
N PHE A 185 14.47 -21.21 -7.21
CA PHE A 185 15.09 -21.63 -5.95
C PHE A 185 14.40 -22.83 -5.30
N SER A 186 13.07 -22.87 -5.37
CA SER A 186 12.22 -23.97 -4.88
C SER A 186 11.75 -24.93 -5.98
N MET A 187 12.07 -24.63 -7.24
CA MET A 187 11.68 -25.37 -8.44
C MET A 187 12.76 -25.20 -9.51
N SER A 188 12.67 -25.91 -10.64
CA SER A 188 13.56 -25.66 -11.77
C SER A 188 13.33 -24.27 -12.37
N ASN A 189 14.34 -23.74 -13.07
CA ASN A 189 14.19 -22.47 -13.79
C ASN A 189 13.05 -22.53 -14.82
N ASP A 190 12.85 -23.68 -15.47
CA ASP A 190 11.87 -23.84 -16.53
C ASP A 190 10.43 -23.77 -15.99
N GLU A 191 10.18 -24.44 -14.85
CA GLU A 191 8.90 -24.36 -14.13
C GLU A 191 8.62 -22.93 -13.69
N LEU A 192 9.61 -22.24 -13.10
CA LEU A 192 9.43 -20.83 -12.71
C LEU A 192 9.11 -19.96 -13.93
N TRP A 193 9.84 -20.12 -15.04
CA TRP A 193 9.62 -19.32 -16.24
C TRP A 193 8.25 -19.61 -16.86
N GLU A 194 7.83 -20.87 -16.89
CA GLU A 194 6.50 -21.26 -17.33
C GLU A 194 5.42 -20.57 -16.49
N GLU A 195 5.50 -20.65 -15.16
CA GLU A 195 4.55 -19.97 -14.27
C GLU A 195 4.52 -18.46 -14.49
N GLN A 196 5.69 -17.82 -14.60
CA GLN A 196 5.77 -16.37 -14.81
C GLN A 196 5.24 -15.96 -16.19
N TRP A 197 5.43 -16.78 -17.23
CA TRP A 197 4.86 -16.53 -18.55
C TRP A 197 3.34 -16.68 -18.54
N ILE A 198 2.85 -17.80 -18.03
CA ILE A 198 1.44 -18.15 -17.97
C ILE A 198 0.67 -17.10 -17.15
N LYS A 199 1.20 -16.74 -15.99
CA LYS A 199 0.53 -15.82 -15.07
C LYS A 199 0.69 -14.36 -15.49
N HIS A 200 1.87 -13.92 -15.92
CA HIS A 200 2.16 -12.50 -16.15
C HIS A 200 2.58 -12.18 -17.58
N GLY A 201 3.46 -12.98 -18.16
CA GLY A 201 4.04 -12.73 -19.49
C GLY A 201 3.00 -12.60 -20.60
N ARG A 202 1.98 -13.47 -20.63
CA ARG A 202 0.89 -13.40 -21.62
C ARG A 202 0.05 -12.13 -21.56
N CYS A 203 0.10 -11.38 -20.46
CA CYS A 203 -0.55 -10.09 -20.37
C CYS A 203 0.27 -8.99 -21.06
N SER A 204 1.58 -9.18 -21.23
CA SER A 204 2.46 -8.21 -21.90
C SER A 204 2.16 -8.17 -23.41
N PRO A 205 2.31 -7.00 -24.07
CA PRO A 205 2.32 -6.94 -25.53
C PRO A 205 3.57 -7.58 -26.16
N LEU A 206 4.54 -8.04 -25.35
CA LEU A 206 5.77 -8.64 -25.83
C LEU A 206 5.58 -10.12 -26.20
N THR A 207 6.26 -10.56 -27.25
CA THR A 207 6.44 -12.01 -27.50
C THR A 207 7.24 -12.64 -26.36
N GLN A 208 7.05 -13.94 -26.11
CA GLN A 208 7.73 -14.67 -25.04
C GLN A 208 9.26 -14.50 -25.08
N LYS A 209 9.86 -14.65 -26.27
CA LYS A 209 11.29 -14.43 -26.49
C LYS A 209 11.75 -13.05 -26.04
N ILE A 210 10.98 -12.00 -26.37
CA ILE A 210 11.32 -10.62 -26.02
C ILE A 210 11.09 -10.36 -24.53
N TYR A 211 9.99 -10.87 -23.97
CA TYR A 211 9.69 -10.78 -22.54
C TYR A 211 10.83 -11.31 -21.68
N PHE A 212 11.27 -12.56 -21.92
CA PHE A 212 12.38 -13.13 -21.17
C PHE A 212 13.71 -12.45 -21.45
N ARG A 213 14.00 -12.07 -22.71
CA ARG A 213 15.21 -11.29 -23.03
C ARG A 213 15.28 -9.99 -22.24
N LYS A 214 14.17 -9.26 -22.16
CA LYS A 214 14.07 -8.02 -21.39
C LYS A 214 14.14 -8.26 -19.90
N GLY A 215 13.42 -9.25 -19.37
CA GLY A 215 13.47 -9.60 -17.95
C GLY A 215 14.88 -10.00 -17.49
N HIS A 216 15.62 -10.80 -18.26
CA HIS A 216 17.02 -11.10 -17.95
C HIS A 216 17.91 -9.85 -17.97
N SER A 217 17.76 -8.98 -18.97
CA SER A 217 18.53 -7.73 -19.04
C SER A 217 18.24 -6.80 -17.85
N VAL A 218 16.97 -6.69 -17.46
CA VAL A 218 16.56 -5.92 -16.27
C VAL A 218 17.16 -6.54 -15.01
N CYS A 219 17.08 -7.86 -14.89
CA CYS A 219 17.63 -8.57 -13.74
C CYS A 219 19.13 -8.34 -13.58
N ASP A 220 19.92 -8.55 -14.64
CA ASP A 220 21.38 -8.46 -14.60
C ASP A 220 21.84 -7.07 -14.15
N ALA A 221 21.17 -6.01 -14.63
CA ALA A 221 21.44 -4.64 -14.22
C ALA A 221 20.96 -4.39 -12.78
N LEU A 222 19.68 -4.67 -12.51
CA LEU A 222 19.05 -4.32 -11.24
C LEU A 222 19.61 -5.10 -10.06
N SER A 223 20.09 -6.33 -10.27
CA SER A 223 20.73 -7.14 -9.24
C SER A 223 21.98 -6.46 -8.67
N ARG A 224 22.84 -5.92 -9.54
CA ARG A 224 24.04 -5.17 -9.13
C ARG A 224 23.67 -3.84 -8.49
N ASP A 225 22.82 -3.08 -9.17
CA ASP A 225 22.33 -1.77 -8.75
C ASP A 225 21.73 -1.80 -7.34
N LEU A 226 20.94 -2.83 -6.98
CA LEU A 226 20.39 -2.98 -5.64
C LEU A 226 21.46 -3.29 -4.59
N MET A 227 22.42 -4.15 -4.90
CA MET A 227 23.53 -4.45 -3.97
C MET A 227 24.42 -3.22 -3.75
N ASP A 228 24.69 -2.47 -4.82
CA ASP A 228 25.48 -1.24 -4.77
C ASP A 228 24.73 -0.15 -3.98
N ALA A 229 23.43 0.02 -4.21
CA ALA A 229 22.58 0.92 -3.44
C ALA A 229 22.64 0.63 -1.93
N LEU A 230 22.43 -0.63 -1.53
CA LEU A 230 22.50 -1.02 -0.12
C LEU A 230 23.90 -0.80 0.47
N SER A 231 24.95 -1.23 -0.23
CA SER A 231 26.33 -1.11 0.25
C SER A 231 26.80 0.35 0.39
N SER A 232 26.38 1.25 -0.51
CA SER A 232 26.69 2.68 -0.46
C SER A 232 26.22 3.39 0.81
N ARG A 233 25.17 2.84 1.46
CA ARG A 233 24.63 3.32 2.75
C ARG A 233 25.09 2.44 3.92
N GLY A 234 26.08 1.57 3.72
CA GLY A 234 26.61 0.67 4.75
C GLY A 234 25.58 -0.34 5.26
N ILE A 235 24.63 -0.76 4.42
CA ILE A 235 23.67 -1.83 4.74
C ILE A 235 24.34 -3.16 4.41
N LEU A 236 24.77 -3.86 5.46
CA LEU A 236 25.50 -5.11 5.38
C LEU A 236 24.60 -6.29 5.72
N ARG A 237 24.89 -7.45 5.13
CA ARG A 237 24.17 -8.68 5.42
C ARG A 237 24.30 -9.09 6.89
N ARG A 238 23.36 -9.90 7.35
CA ARG A 238 23.16 -10.40 8.72
C ARG A 238 22.92 -9.32 9.77
N GLN A 239 22.52 -8.12 9.37
CA GLN A 239 22.20 -7.00 10.25
C GLN A 239 20.76 -6.53 10.07
N ASP A 240 20.27 -5.82 11.08
CA ASP A 240 18.88 -5.36 11.15
C ASP A 240 18.88 -3.84 11.00
N TYR A 241 18.01 -3.30 10.13
CA TYR A 241 17.95 -1.88 9.82
C TYR A 241 16.52 -1.37 9.82
N ALA A 242 16.36 -0.08 10.09
CA ALA A 242 15.08 0.59 9.87
C ALA A 242 14.63 0.44 8.42
N ILE A 243 13.36 0.14 8.18
CA ILE A 243 12.83 -0.07 6.82
C ILE A 243 13.10 1.13 5.89
N LEU A 244 13.01 2.34 6.43
CA LEU A 244 13.31 3.59 5.71
C LEU A 244 14.76 3.67 5.25
N ARG A 245 15.72 3.02 5.93
CA ARG A 245 17.12 3.02 5.52
C ARG A 245 17.31 2.31 4.17
N TYR A 246 16.60 1.20 3.94
CA TYR A 246 16.59 0.51 2.64
C TYR A 246 15.95 1.38 1.57
N TYR A 247 14.82 1.99 1.91
CA TYR A 247 14.05 2.85 1.02
C TYR A 247 14.89 4.02 0.49
N ASP A 248 15.52 4.76 1.41
CA ASP A 248 16.36 5.90 1.09
C ASP A 248 17.63 5.47 0.35
N ALA A 249 18.22 4.31 0.66
CA ALA A 249 19.39 3.80 -0.04
C ALA A 249 19.12 3.56 -1.53
N ILE A 250 17.97 2.97 -1.82
CA ILE A 250 17.57 2.66 -3.19
C ILE A 250 17.18 3.93 -3.94
N TYR A 251 16.47 4.86 -3.28
CA TYR A 251 16.10 6.14 -3.88
C TYR A 251 17.32 6.98 -4.24
N ASP A 252 18.28 7.16 -3.33
CA ASP A 252 19.48 7.96 -3.58
C ASP A 252 20.31 7.42 -4.75
N TYR A 253 20.39 6.09 -4.87
CA TYR A 253 21.22 5.44 -5.89
C TYR A 253 20.51 5.33 -7.26
N LEU A 254 19.21 5.02 -7.27
CA LEU A 254 18.46 4.77 -8.52
C LEU A 254 17.58 5.94 -8.99
N ASN A 255 17.40 6.95 -8.15
CA ASN A 255 16.48 8.08 -8.36
C ASN A 255 15.03 7.65 -8.64
N VAL A 256 14.62 6.50 -8.09
CA VAL A 256 13.25 5.99 -8.15
C VAL A 256 12.88 5.34 -6.82
N TYR A 257 11.61 5.44 -6.46
CA TYR A 257 11.11 4.84 -5.22
C TYR A 257 10.83 3.34 -5.38
N PRO A 258 11.37 2.48 -4.50
CA PRO A 258 11.07 1.06 -4.51
C PRO A 258 9.70 0.75 -3.91
N GLU A 259 9.16 -0.42 -4.23
CA GLU A 259 8.26 -1.13 -3.32
C GLU A 259 9.10 -2.14 -2.51
N ILE A 260 8.90 -2.21 -1.19
CA ILE A 260 9.64 -3.12 -0.30
C ILE A 260 8.68 -4.14 0.32
N MET A 261 9.09 -5.41 0.27
CA MET A 261 8.33 -6.54 0.75
C MET A 261 9.14 -7.29 1.81
N CYS A 262 8.48 -7.66 2.90
CA CYS A 262 9.07 -8.38 4.01
C CYS A 262 8.37 -9.72 4.23
N LYS A 263 9.07 -10.66 4.87
CA LYS A 263 8.51 -11.90 5.40
C LYS A 263 9.13 -12.23 6.75
N THR A 264 8.39 -12.95 7.58
CA THR A 264 8.83 -13.35 8.92
C THR A 264 9.29 -14.81 8.90
N ALA A 265 10.52 -15.06 9.33
CA ALA A 265 11.05 -16.39 9.64
C ALA A 265 11.96 -16.28 10.88
N GLY A 266 11.36 -16.33 12.07
CA GLY A 266 12.02 -16.01 13.35
C GLY A 266 12.33 -14.52 13.53
N LYS A 267 12.80 -13.84 12.48
CA LYS A 267 12.97 -12.39 12.37
C LYS A 267 12.19 -11.89 11.16
N MET A 268 11.95 -10.57 11.11
CA MET A 268 11.45 -9.97 9.88
C MET A 268 12.59 -9.72 8.90
N LEU A 269 12.47 -10.28 7.70
CA LEU A 269 13.49 -10.27 6.67
C LEU A 269 13.09 -9.37 5.50
N LEU A 270 14.07 -8.68 4.92
CA LEU A 270 13.95 -8.08 3.60
C LEU A 270 13.80 -9.22 2.59
N TYR A 271 12.62 -9.35 1.99
CA TYR A 271 12.26 -10.52 1.21
C TYR A 271 12.32 -10.26 -0.29
N GLU A 272 11.77 -9.13 -0.72
CA GLU A 272 11.73 -8.74 -2.13
C GLU A 272 11.76 -7.21 -2.24
N ILE A 273 12.34 -6.72 -3.32
CA ILE A 273 12.31 -5.30 -3.72
C ILE A 273 11.72 -5.25 -5.12
N ARG A 274 10.83 -4.29 -5.38
CA ARG A 274 10.28 -4.07 -6.72
C ARG A 274 10.63 -2.69 -7.24
N ILE A 275 11.07 -2.64 -8.49
CA ILE A 275 11.32 -1.39 -9.23
C ILE A 275 10.44 -1.37 -10.48
N CYS A 276 9.84 -0.22 -10.77
CA CYS A 276 9.00 -0.04 -11.93
C CYS A 276 9.77 0.46 -13.15
N TYR A 277 9.35 0.00 -14.33
CA TYR A 277 9.91 0.33 -15.62
C TYR A 277 8.81 0.73 -16.57
N SER A 278 9.00 1.80 -17.34
CA SER A 278 8.11 2.14 -18.46
C SER A 278 8.04 1.00 -19.49
N LEU A 279 7.10 1.07 -20.42
CA LEU A 279 7.00 0.08 -21.51
C LEU A 279 8.28 0.02 -22.38
N SER A 280 9.04 1.11 -22.42
CA SER A 280 10.34 1.22 -23.10
C SER A 280 11.53 0.79 -22.22
N PHE A 281 11.28 0.28 -21.00
CA PHE A 281 12.28 -0.19 -20.04
C PHE A 281 13.20 0.91 -19.47
N HIS A 282 12.68 2.12 -19.28
CA HIS A 282 13.31 3.13 -18.43
C HIS A 282 12.77 3.02 -17.01
N ARG A 283 13.64 3.14 -15.99
CA ARG A 283 13.20 3.17 -14.59
C ARG A 283 12.24 4.35 -14.37
N ILE A 284 11.14 4.07 -13.67
CA ILE A 284 10.14 5.07 -13.28
C ILE A 284 9.70 4.81 -11.84
N ASN A 285 9.11 5.82 -11.20
CA ASN A 285 8.39 5.59 -9.95
C ASN A 285 7.20 4.65 -10.20
N CYS A 286 6.99 3.73 -9.27
CA CYS A 286 5.73 3.00 -9.20
C CYS A 286 4.59 3.97 -8.88
N THR A 287 3.34 3.57 -9.16
CA THR A 287 2.15 4.41 -8.98
C THR A 287 1.92 4.81 -7.52
N GLN A 288 2.43 4.03 -6.58
CA GLN A 288 2.35 4.30 -5.15
C GLN A 288 3.68 3.98 -4.50
N ARG A 289 4.09 4.80 -3.52
CA ARG A 289 5.14 4.42 -2.58
C ARG A 289 4.57 3.30 -1.70
N LYS A 290 5.18 2.12 -1.73
CA LYS A 290 4.62 0.94 -1.06
C LYS A 290 5.66 0.23 -0.22
N ILE A 291 5.41 0.20 1.08
CA ILE A 291 6.00 -0.77 1.99
C ILE A 291 4.89 -1.78 2.29
N SER A 292 5.18 -3.08 2.11
CA SER A 292 4.18 -4.13 2.37
C SER A 292 3.67 -4.05 3.82
N PRO A 293 2.38 -4.29 4.09
CA PRO A 293 1.88 -4.43 5.47
C PRO A 293 2.61 -5.52 6.27
N ASP A 294 3.16 -6.53 5.58
CA ASP A 294 4.02 -7.56 6.18
C ASP A 294 5.31 -6.98 6.79
N CYS A 295 5.69 -5.74 6.46
CA CYS A 295 6.82 -5.01 7.03
C CYS A 295 6.44 -4.24 8.31
N PHE A 296 5.83 -4.89 9.30
CA PHE A 296 5.20 -4.22 10.45
C PHE A 296 6.16 -3.86 11.60
N SER A 297 7.29 -4.54 11.76
CA SER A 297 8.35 -4.13 12.71
C SER A 297 9.16 -2.95 12.17
N SER A 298 9.66 -2.14 13.10
CA SER A 298 10.59 -1.05 12.81
C SER A 298 11.93 -1.55 12.27
N LEU A 299 12.33 -2.79 12.58
CA LEU A 299 13.59 -3.39 12.15
C LEU A 299 13.36 -4.55 11.18
N VAL A 300 14.07 -4.49 10.04
CA VAL A 300 14.06 -5.49 8.99
C VAL A 300 15.49 -5.96 8.76
N ARG A 301 15.68 -7.28 8.78
CA ARG A 301 16.95 -7.95 8.61
C ARG A 301 17.30 -8.13 7.14
N PHE A 302 18.51 -7.74 6.77
CA PHE A 302 19.11 -8.13 5.51
C PHE A 302 19.94 -9.39 5.76
N GLU A 303 19.39 -10.57 5.46
CA GLU A 303 20.04 -11.86 5.78
C GLU A 303 21.31 -12.12 4.96
#